data_AF-K1V033-F1
#
_entry.id   AF-K1V033-F1
#
_cell.length_a   1.000
_cell.length_b   1.000
_cell.length_c   1.000
_cell.angle_alpha   90.00
_cell.angle_beta   90.00
_cell.angle_gamma   90.00
#
_symmetry.space_group_name_H-M   'P 1'
#
loop_
_entity.id
_entity.type
_entity.pdbx_description
1 polymer ?
#
loop_
_entity_poly.entity_id
_entity_poly.type
_entity_poly.pdbx_seq_one_letter_code
_entity_poly.pdbx_strand_id
1 'polypeptide(L)'
;MGDLPIYVAEDSVDVWSCPQEFQLDENLVPTEVAGCPPDGFSATGQLWGNPLFDWDAMAANGYAWWVRRIRHLCGIYDVLRIDHFRGFAGYYAIPYGDKTAENGRWRTGPGYALFAAVKKELGQPPHYC
;
A
#
# COMPACT_ATOMS: atom_id res chain seq x y z
N MET A 1 12.54 -6.70 -15.58
CA MET A 1 11.20 -6.67 -14.94
C MET A 1 11.41 -6.79 -13.43
N GLY A 2 10.92 -5.81 -12.66
CA GLY A 2 10.93 -5.83 -11.19
C GLY A 2 9.55 -6.17 -10.62
N ASP A 3 9.50 -6.52 -9.33
CA ASP A 3 8.27 -6.83 -8.60
C ASP A 3 8.18 -5.98 -7.33
N LEU A 4 7.05 -5.30 -7.16
CA LEU A 4 6.79 -4.37 -6.07
C LEU A 4 5.65 -4.88 -5.19
N PRO A 5 5.92 -5.36 -3.97
CA PRO A 5 4.89 -5.56 -2.97
C PRO A 5 4.15 -4.25 -2.69
N ILE A 6 2.81 -4.29 -2.65
CA ILE A 6 2.04 -3.08 -2.35
C ILE A 6 2.40 -2.53 -0.97
N TYR A 7 2.42 -3.38 0.06
CA TYR A 7 2.72 -3.01 1.43
C TYR A 7 4.21 -3.13 1.76
N VAL A 8 4.60 -2.43 2.82
CA VAL A 8 5.92 -2.52 3.45
C VAL A 8 5.79 -3.24 4.80
N ALA A 9 6.89 -3.72 5.37
CA ALA A 9 6.86 -4.28 6.72
C ALA A 9 6.70 -3.17 7.76
N GLU A 10 6.09 -3.47 8.91
CA GLU A 10 6.00 -2.52 10.04
C GLU A 10 7.39 -2.07 10.51
N ASP A 11 8.30 -3.04 10.74
CA ASP A 11 9.70 -2.80 11.08
C ASP A 11 10.53 -2.49 9.82
N SER A 12 10.20 -1.37 9.16
CA SER A 12 10.91 -0.88 7.99
C SER A 12 11.25 0.60 8.12
N VAL A 13 12.31 1.01 7.42
CA VAL A 13 12.71 2.43 7.34
C VAL A 13 11.61 3.30 6.72
N ASP A 14 10.78 2.73 5.86
CA ASP A 14 9.66 3.44 5.23
C ASP A 14 8.64 3.92 6.28
N VAL A 15 8.26 3.03 7.20
CA VAL A 15 7.31 3.34 8.28
C VAL A 15 7.94 4.26 9.31
N TRP A 16 9.20 4.01 9.69
CA TRP A 16 9.91 4.85 10.66
C TRP A 16 10.14 6.29 10.17
N SER A 17 10.50 6.48 8.90
CA SER A 17 10.83 7.80 8.35
C SER A 17 9.64 8.58 7.84
N CYS A 18 8.54 7.89 7.49
CA CYS A 18 7.33 8.50 6.94
C CYS A 18 6.07 8.01 7.67
N PRO A 19 5.99 8.06 9.01
CA PRO A 19 4.88 7.49 9.77
C PRO A 19 3.52 8.12 9.39
N GLN A 20 3.51 9.39 8.98
CA GLN A 20 2.31 10.11 8.54
C GLN A 20 1.67 9.55 7.26
N GLU A 21 2.35 8.67 6.53
CA GLU A 21 1.81 8.03 5.32
C GLU A 21 1.08 6.70 5.66
N PHE A 22 1.04 6.30 6.93
CA PHE A 22 0.49 5.03 7.40
C PHE A 22 -0.59 5.25 8.48
N GLN A 23 -1.49 4.29 8.61
CA GLN A 23 -2.60 4.31 9.58
C GLN A 23 -2.12 3.91 10.98
N LEU A 24 -1.34 4.78 11.61
CA LEU A 24 -0.76 4.59 12.94
C LEU A 24 -1.47 5.45 14.00
N ASP A 25 -1.44 5.00 15.25
CA ASP A 25 -1.88 5.78 16.40
C ASP A 25 -0.80 6.78 16.87
N GLU A 26 -1.09 7.52 17.94
CA GLU A 26 -0.15 8.47 18.57
C GLU A 26 1.17 7.87 19.06
N ASN A 27 1.21 6.55 19.28
CA ASN A 27 2.40 5.81 19.69
C ASN A 27 3.11 5.15 18.51
N LEU A 28 2.71 5.47 17.27
CA LEU A 28 3.21 4.89 16.03
C LEU A 28 2.92 3.39 15.88
N VAL A 29 1.85 2.90 16.52
CA VAL A 29 1.39 1.51 16.41
C VAL A 29 0.29 1.42 15.35
N PRO A 30 0.27 0.40 14.48
CA PRO A 30 -0.81 0.24 13.50
C PRO A 30 -2.19 0.19 14.16
N THR A 31 -3.15 0.91 13.61
CA THR A 31 -4.56 0.84 14.05
C THR A 31 -5.29 -0.32 13.36
N GLU A 32 -4.95 -0.57 12.10
CA GLU A 32 -5.39 -1.69 11.29
C GLU A 32 -4.22 -2.21 10.44
N VAL A 33 -4.28 -3.48 10.07
CA VAL A 33 -3.26 -4.18 9.28
C VAL A 33 -3.84 -4.88 8.07
N ALA A 34 -2.96 -5.15 7.10
CA ALA A 34 -3.31 -5.76 5.83
C ALA A 34 -3.60 -7.27 5.96
N GLY A 35 -4.45 -7.74 5.05
CA GLY A 35 -4.76 -9.15 4.88
C GLY A 35 -5.77 -9.40 3.76
N CYS A 36 -6.37 -10.58 3.79
CA CYS A 36 -7.48 -10.99 2.93
C CYS A 36 -8.62 -11.59 3.77
N PRO A 37 -9.89 -11.38 3.37
CA PRO A 37 -11.03 -11.95 4.08
C PRO A 37 -11.05 -13.48 3.99
N PRO A 38 -11.82 -14.15 4.87
CA PRO A 38 -12.21 -15.53 4.66
C PRO A 38 -12.85 -15.76 3.30
N ASP A 39 -12.57 -16.92 2.71
CA ASP A 39 -13.15 -17.35 1.45
C ASP A 39 -13.32 -18.89 1.43
N GLY A 40 -13.72 -19.44 0.28
CA GLY A 40 -13.90 -20.88 0.12
C GLY A 40 -12.61 -21.71 0.25
N PHE A 41 -11.44 -21.07 0.32
CA PHE A 41 -10.13 -21.71 0.45
C PHE A 41 -9.52 -21.50 1.84
N SER A 42 -9.83 -20.39 2.53
CA SER A 42 -9.38 -20.11 3.90
C SER A 42 -10.55 -19.68 4.80
N ALA A 43 -10.86 -20.52 5.79
CA ALA A 43 -11.94 -20.26 6.75
C ALA A 43 -11.70 -19.02 7.63
N THR A 44 -10.43 -18.65 7.87
CA THR A 44 -10.06 -17.52 8.73
C THR A 44 -9.44 -16.35 7.96
N GLY A 45 -9.45 -16.43 6.62
CA GLY A 45 -8.77 -15.49 5.74
C GLY A 45 -7.24 -15.55 5.89
N GLN A 46 -6.56 -14.44 5.62
CA GLN A 46 -5.12 -14.31 5.78
C GLN A 46 -4.78 -13.00 6.47
N LEU A 47 -4.04 -13.09 7.58
CA LEU A 47 -3.51 -11.94 8.29
C LEU A 47 -2.05 -11.75 7.89
N TRP A 48 -1.74 -10.68 7.17
CA TRP A 48 -0.36 -10.40 6.73
C TRP A 48 0.39 -9.51 7.71
N GLY A 49 -0.33 -8.64 8.43
CA GLY A 49 0.24 -7.83 9.52
C GLY A 49 0.94 -6.55 9.06
N ASN A 50 1.01 -6.27 7.76
CA ASN A 50 1.59 -5.02 7.27
C ASN A 50 0.76 -3.80 7.68
N PRO A 51 1.38 -2.65 7.98
CA PRO A 51 0.66 -1.40 8.17
C PRO A 51 -0.04 -0.98 6.86
N LEU A 52 -1.22 -0.39 7.02
CA LEU A 52 -2.01 0.15 5.92
C LEU A 52 -1.62 1.60 5.64
N PHE A 53 -1.75 2.01 4.38
CA PHE A 53 -1.49 3.40 3.98
C PHE A 53 -2.61 4.33 4.42
N ASP A 54 -2.26 5.52 4.89
CA ASP A 54 -3.19 6.62 5.02
C ASP A 54 -3.36 7.30 3.64
N TRP A 55 -4.32 6.80 2.86
CA TRP A 55 -4.56 7.30 1.51
C TRP A 55 -5.06 8.74 1.48
N ASP A 56 -5.71 9.22 2.54
CA ASP A 56 -6.18 10.61 2.62
C ASP A 56 -4.99 11.55 2.86
N ALA A 57 -4.08 11.20 3.79
CA ALA A 57 -2.84 11.92 4.01
C ALA A 57 -1.95 11.93 2.75
N MET A 58 -1.83 10.78 2.09
CA MET A 58 -1.12 10.68 0.81
C MET A 58 -1.78 11.53 -0.27
N ALA A 59 -3.11 11.51 -0.40
CA ALA A 59 -3.80 12.32 -1.39
C ALA A 59 -3.56 13.83 -1.15
N ALA A 60 -3.55 14.26 0.11
CA ALA A 60 -3.29 15.65 0.50
C ALA A 60 -1.89 16.13 0.10
N ASN A 61 -0.89 15.24 0.07
CA ASN A 61 0.48 15.57 -0.35
C ASN A 61 0.79 15.22 -1.83
N GLY A 62 -0.23 14.84 -2.62
CA GLY A 62 -0.06 14.49 -4.02
C GLY A 62 0.61 13.12 -4.25
N TYR A 63 0.45 12.20 -3.30
CA TYR A 63 1.01 10.85 -3.32
C TYR A 63 2.55 10.83 -3.38
N ALA A 64 3.19 11.80 -2.73
CA ALA A 64 4.62 12.04 -2.87
C ALA A 64 5.48 10.81 -2.53
N TRP A 65 5.09 10.03 -1.52
CA TRP A 65 5.79 8.80 -1.14
C TRP A 65 5.78 7.76 -2.27
N TRP A 66 4.61 7.48 -2.84
CA TRP A 66 4.46 6.53 -3.94
C TRP A 66 5.14 6.99 -5.22
N VAL A 67 5.06 8.29 -5.54
CA VAL A 67 5.75 8.87 -6.70
C VAL A 67 7.27 8.65 -6.57
N ARG A 68 7.85 8.91 -5.39
CA ARG A 68 9.29 8.66 -5.15
C ARG A 68 9.63 7.18 -5.28
N ARG A 69 8.82 6.29 -4.70
CA ARG A 69 9.01 4.83 -4.75
C ARG A 69 9.02 4.31 -6.18
N ILE A 70 8.02 4.68 -6.99
CA ILE A 70 7.92 4.24 -8.39
C ILE A 70 9.04 4.85 -9.23
N ARG A 71 9.38 6.12 -9.03
CA ARG A 71 10.50 6.77 -9.74
C ARG A 71 11.82 6.05 -9.49
N HIS A 72 12.10 5.69 -8.25
CA HIS A 72 13.30 4.93 -7.91
C HIS A 72 13.35 3.59 -8.64
N LEU A 73 12.22 2.85 -8.64
CA LEU A 73 12.13 1.53 -9.25
C LEU A 73 12.18 1.55 -10.79
N CYS A 74 11.54 2.51 -11.47
CA CYS A 74 11.70 2.69 -12.92
C CYS A 74 13.13 3.15 -13.28
N GLY A 75 13.92 3.65 -12.31
CA GLY A 75 15.36 3.90 -12.52
C GLY A 75 16.22 2.64 -12.52
N ILE A 76 15.66 1.50 -12.12
CA ILE A 76 16.35 0.19 -12.02
C ILE A 76 15.78 -0.81 -13.03
N TYR A 77 14.47 -0.76 -13.30
CA TYR A 77 13.77 -1.73 -14.14
C TYR A 77 12.93 -1.04 -15.23
N ASP A 78 12.89 -1.65 -16.42
CA ASP A 78 12.06 -1.15 -17.54
C ASP A 78 10.55 -1.47 -17.38
N VAL A 79 10.23 -2.46 -16.54
CA VAL A 79 8.85 -2.90 -16.31
C VAL A 79 8.70 -3.25 -14.84
N LEU A 80 7.67 -2.69 -14.21
CA LEU A 80 7.30 -2.96 -12.82
C LEU A 80 5.98 -3.74 -12.77
N ARG A 81 6.01 -4.93 -12.17
CA ARG A 81 4.82 -5.59 -11.66
C ARG A 81 4.54 -5.01 -10.27
N ILE A 82 3.28 -4.68 -9.98
CA ILE A 82 2.84 -4.35 -8.62
C ILE A 82 1.97 -5.49 -8.11
N ASP A 83 2.42 -6.13 -7.04
CA ASP A 83 1.68 -7.20 -6.39
C ASP A 83 0.44 -6.67 -5.66
N HIS A 84 -0.59 -7.51 -5.54
CA HIS A 84 -1.86 -7.18 -4.90
C HIS A 84 -2.51 -5.86 -5.39
N PHE A 85 -2.45 -5.61 -6.70
CA PHE A 85 -2.96 -4.39 -7.36
C PHE A 85 -4.42 -4.04 -7.01
N ARG A 86 -5.26 -5.04 -6.70
CA ARG A 86 -6.64 -4.84 -6.21
C ARG A 86 -6.69 -3.85 -5.04
N GLY A 87 -5.68 -3.85 -4.17
CA GLY A 87 -5.57 -2.98 -3.00
C GLY A 87 -5.70 -1.49 -3.31
N PHE A 88 -5.37 -1.06 -4.54
CA PHE A 88 -5.57 0.33 -4.97
C PHE A 88 -7.04 0.68 -5.23
N ALA A 89 -7.88 -0.29 -5.61
CA ALA A 89 -9.32 -0.09 -5.73
C ALA A 89 -10.02 -0.26 -4.39
N GLY A 90 -9.64 -1.30 -3.65
CA GLY A 90 -10.09 -1.54 -2.29
C GLY A 90 -9.20 -2.57 -1.61
N TYR A 91 -8.94 -2.34 -0.33
CA TYR A 91 -8.09 -3.19 0.50
C TYR A 91 -8.86 -3.68 1.72
N TYR A 92 -8.42 -4.80 2.26
CA TYR A 92 -9.04 -5.40 3.44
C TYR A 92 -8.23 -5.02 4.67
N ALA A 93 -8.90 -4.33 5.60
CA ALA A 93 -8.30 -3.75 6.79
C ALA A 93 -8.77 -4.52 8.03
N ILE A 94 -7.84 -5.10 8.77
CA ILE A 94 -8.10 -5.93 9.95
C ILE A 94 -7.67 -5.14 11.20
N PRO A 95 -8.49 -5.04 12.25
CA PRO A 95 -8.09 -4.39 13.50
C PRO A 95 -6.75 -4.92 14.02
N TYR A 96 -5.84 -4.02 14.40
CA TYR A 96 -4.56 -4.44 14.95
C TYR A 96 -4.73 -5.19 16.27
N GLY A 97 -3.97 -6.28 16.44
CA GLY A 97 -4.04 -7.17 17.60
C GLY A 97 -4.86 -8.45 17.39
N ASP A 98 -5.74 -8.47 16.37
CA ASP A 98 -6.50 -9.65 15.98
C ASP A 98 -5.60 -10.83 15.61
N LYS A 99 -6.09 -12.05 15.84
CA LYS A 99 -5.36 -13.30 15.53
C LYS A 99 -5.69 -13.87 14.15
N THR A 100 -6.78 -13.42 13.55
CA THR A 100 -7.28 -13.86 12.24
C THR A 100 -7.79 -12.66 11.44
N ALA A 101 -8.15 -12.87 10.18
CA ALA A 101 -8.66 -11.82 9.30
C ALA A 101 -10.19 -11.68 9.33
N GLU A 102 -10.88 -12.40 10.21
CA GLU A 102 -12.33 -12.54 10.18
C GLU A 102 -13.07 -11.23 10.49
N ASN A 103 -12.50 -10.38 11.34
CA ASN A 103 -13.13 -9.11 11.75
C ASN A 103 -12.70 -7.92 10.88
N GLY A 104 -12.02 -8.18 9.76
CA GLY A 104 -11.64 -7.11 8.85
C GLY A 104 -12.80 -6.55 8.04
N ARG A 105 -12.53 -5.45 7.34
CA ARG A 105 -13.50 -4.77 6.48
C ARG A 105 -12.84 -4.25 5.22
N TRP A 106 -13.62 -4.20 4.14
CA TRP A 106 -13.19 -3.55 2.91
C TRP A 106 -13.17 -2.03 3.11
N ARG A 107 -12.05 -1.41 2.75
CA ARG A 107 -11.89 0.03 2.63
C ARG A 107 -11.60 0.40 1.18
N THR A 108 -12.01 1.60 0.79
CA THR A 108 -11.74 2.14 -0.55
C THR A 108 -10.28 2.56 -0.64
N GLY A 109 -9.60 2.13 -1.70
CA GLY A 109 -8.24 2.57 -2.00
C GLY A 109 -8.23 3.92 -2.75
N PRO A 110 -7.06 4.42 -3.17
CA PRO A 110 -6.90 5.70 -3.84
C PRO A 110 -7.44 5.69 -5.29
N GLY A 111 -7.73 4.51 -5.83
CA GLY A 111 -8.16 4.31 -7.19
C GLY A 111 -7.18 4.90 -8.21
N TYR A 112 -7.74 5.56 -9.23
CA TYR A 112 -6.93 6.12 -10.32
C TYR A 112 -6.13 7.36 -9.93
N ALA A 113 -6.46 8.04 -8.82
CA ALA A 113 -5.84 9.30 -8.44
C ALA A 113 -4.33 9.16 -8.20
N LEU A 114 -3.90 8.06 -7.57
CA LEU A 114 -2.49 7.72 -7.40
C LEU A 114 -1.77 7.61 -8.75
N PHE A 115 -2.32 6.83 -9.68
CA PHE A 115 -1.69 6.59 -10.98
C PHE A 115 -1.65 7.85 -11.85
N ALA A 116 -2.66 8.72 -11.73
CA ALA A 116 -2.65 10.03 -12.37
C ALA A 116 -1.51 10.91 -11.83
N ALA A 117 -1.26 10.90 -10.52
CA ALA A 117 -0.14 11.63 -9.92
C ALA A 117 1.22 11.08 -10.38
N VAL A 118 1.38 9.75 -10.39
CA VAL A 118 2.60 9.10 -10.90
C VAL A 118 2.86 9.47 -12.36
N LYS A 119 1.84 9.36 -13.23
CA LYS A 119 1.96 9.71 -14.64
C LYS A 119 2.32 11.18 -14.85
N LYS A 120 1.73 12.07 -14.04
CA LYS A 120 2.03 13.52 -14.09
C LYS A 120 3.49 13.81 -13.74
N GLU A 121 4.01 13.18 -12.68
CA GLU A 121 5.35 13.47 -12.15
C GLU A 121 6.47 12.76 -12.91
N LEU A 122 6.21 11.58 -13.48
CA LEU A 122 7.22 10.80 -14.21
C LEU A 122 7.17 11.04 -15.73
N GLY A 123 6.10 11.64 -16.26
CA GLY A 123 5.92 11.83 -17.70
C GLY A 123 5.67 10.51 -18.45
N GLN A 124 5.88 10.53 -19.78
CA GLN A 124 6.07 9.31 -20.57
C GLN A 124 7.58 9.06 -20.72
N PRO A 125 8.14 8.00 -20.13
CA PRO A 125 9.52 7.62 -20.35
C PRO A 125 9.84 7.36 -21.84
N PRO A 126 11.02 7.80 -22.34
CA PRO A 126 11.39 7.62 -23.74
C PRO A 126 11.65 6.15 -24.12
N HIS A 127 11.87 5.25 -23.15
CA HIS A 127 11.94 3.81 -23.36
C HIS A 127 11.42 3.12 -22.08
N TYR A 128 10.28 2.44 -22.17
CA TYR A 128 9.64 1.58 -21.15
C TYR A 128 9.83 1.97 -19.66
N CYS A 129 9.01 2.92 -19.22
CA CYS A 129 7.96 2.92 -18.18
C CYS A 129 6.92 3.94 -18.74
#